data_AF-A4JU78-F1
#
_entry.id   AF-A4JU78-F1
#
_cell.length_a   1.000
_cell.length_b   1.000
_cell.length_c   1.000
_cell.angle_alpha   90.00
_cell.angle_beta   90.00
_cell.angle_gamma   90.00
#
_symmetry.space_group_name_H-M   'P 1'
#
loop_
_entity.id
_entity.type
_entity.pdbx_description
1 polymer ?
#
loop_
_entity_poly.entity_id
_entity_poly.type
_entity_poly.pdbx_seq_one_letter_code
_entity_poly.pdbx_strand_id
1 'polypeptide(L)' 'MTLSQAQHRAINCMDRTTVVGILENYCFQCYEHETTSELRDALRSNLEDRTIDTCVLDT' A
#
# COMPACT_ATOMS: atom_id res chain seq x y z
N MET A 1 -5.87 -10.34 -8.17
CA MET A 1 -4.71 -11.25 -8.05
C MET A 1 -4.39 -11.35 -6.57
N THR A 2 -4.20 -12.53 -5.99
CA THR A 2 -4.01 -12.64 -4.52
C THR A 2 -2.56 -12.34 -4.15
N LEU A 3 -2.35 -11.44 -3.17
CA LEU A 3 -1.03 -11.14 -2.63
C LEU A 3 -0.45 -12.35 -1.87
N SER A 4 0.87 -12.51 -1.94
CA SER A 4 1.58 -13.53 -1.16
C SER A 4 1.70 -13.13 0.32
N GLN A 5 1.88 -14.11 1.23
CA GLN A 5 2.11 -13.81 2.64
C GLN A 5 3.33 -12.92 2.88
N ALA A 6 4.38 -13.05 2.05
CA ALA A 6 5.56 -12.19 2.14
C ALA A 6 5.21 -10.72 1.86
N GLN A 7 4.39 -10.45 0.84
CA GLN A 7 3.93 -9.10 0.49
C GLN A 7 3.01 -8.52 1.58
N HIS A 8 2.09 -9.32 2.14
CA HIS A 8 1.27 -8.86 3.27
C HIS A 8 2.13 -8.47 4.47
N ARG A 9 3.21 -9.23 4.75
CA ARG A 9 4.14 -8.91 5.82
C ARG A 9 4.94 -7.65 5.53
N ALA A 10 5.42 -7.47 4.30
CA ALA A 10 6.12 -6.26 3.87
C ALA A 10 5.25 -5.01 4.09
N ILE A 11 4.00 -5.03 3.61
CA ILE A 11 3.03 -3.92 3.78
C ILE A 11 2.76 -3.64 5.28
N ASN A 12 2.67 -4.68 6.11
CA ASN A 12 2.49 -4.53 7.57
C ASN A 12 3.70 -3.87 8.26
N CYS A 13 4.90 -4.05 7.71
CA CYS A 13 6.12 -3.48 8.26
C CYS A 13 6.40 -2.06 7.74
N MET A 14 5.75 -1.63 6.66
CA MET A 14 5.91 -0.27 6.12
C MET A 14 5.36 0.78 7.08
N ASP A 15 6.13 1.85 7.26
CA ASP A 15 5.70 3.04 7.96
C ASP A 15 4.68 3.84 7.15
N ARG A 16 3.98 4.76 7.82
CA ARG A 16 2.95 5.59 7.18
C ARG A 16 3.49 6.37 5.99
N THR A 17 4.67 6.98 6.13
CA THR A 17 5.26 7.85 5.10
C THR A 17 5.52 7.05 3.83
N THR A 18 6.07 5.84 3.96
CA THR A 18 6.28 4.93 2.83
C THR A 18 4.95 4.55 2.16
N VAL A 19 3.93 4.16 2.94
CA VAL A 19 2.62 3.78 2.38
C VAL A 19 1.94 4.96 1.66
N VAL A 20 1.94 6.14 2.27
CA VAL A 20 1.40 7.37 1.67
C VAL A 20 2.17 7.71 0.39
N GLY A 21 3.50 7.67 0.42
CA GLY A 21 4.32 7.96 -0.74
C GLY A 21 4.01 7.03 -1.93
N ILE A 22 3.79 5.73 -1.68
CA ILE A 22 3.36 4.80 -2.72
C ILE A 22 1.97 5.18 -3.25
N LEU A 23 0.99 5.39 -2.37
CA LEU A 23 -0.38 5.71 -2.77
C LEU A 23 -0.45 7.04 -3.56
N GLU A 24 0.17 8.11 -3.07
CA GLU A 24 0.17 9.41 -3.73
C GLU A 24 0.92 9.41 -5.06
N ASN A 25 1.97 8.58 -5.21
CA ASN A 25 2.66 8.41 -6.49
C ASN A 25 1.75 7.81 -7.58
N TYR A 26 0.70 7.10 -7.19
CA TYR A 26 -0.35 6.59 -8.08
C TYR A 26 -1.62 7.48 -8.08
N CYS A 27 -1.50 8.73 -7.64
CA CYS A 27 -2.59 9.72 -7.58
C CYS A 27 -3.73 9.37 -6.61
N PHE A 28 -3.51 8.48 -5.63
CA PHE A 28 -4.46 8.29 -4.53
C PHE A 28 -4.30 9.43 -3.52
N GLN A 29 -5.41 9.98 -3.04
CA GLN A 29 -5.38 10.99 -1.97
C GLN A 29 -5.35 10.29 -0.62
N CYS A 30 -4.32 10.57 0.18
CA CYS A 30 -4.24 10.15 1.57
C CYS A 30 -4.54 11.33 2.49
N TYR A 31 -5.44 11.12 3.46
CA TYR A 31 -5.87 12.14 4.40
C TYR A 31 -5.22 11.94 5.78
N GLU A 32 -5.01 13.03 6.52
CA GLU A 32 -4.39 12.97 7.85
C GLU A 32 -5.20 12.16 8.88
N HIS A 33 -6.53 12.10 8.72
CA HIS A 33 -7.39 11.37 9.64
C HIS A 33 -7.40 9.85 9.41
N GLU A 34 -6.98 9.38 8.24
CA GLU A 34 -6.86 7.95 7.96
C GLU A 34 -5.73 7.37 8.80
N THR A 35 -5.94 6.23 9.41
CA THR A 35 -4.92 5.52 10.17
C THR A 35 -3.92 4.82 9.24
N THR A 36 -2.73 4.51 9.75
CA THR A 36 -1.76 3.71 8.99
C THR A 36 -2.31 2.34 8.61
N SER A 37 -3.24 1.78 9.40
CA SER A 37 -3.89 0.50 9.06
C SER A 37 -4.79 0.66 7.83
N GLU A 38 -5.63 1.70 7.80
CA GLU A 38 -6.53 1.97 6.67
C GLU A 38 -5.74 2.20 5.38
N LEU A 39 -4.64 2.95 5.45
CA LEU A 39 -3.77 3.17 4.29
C LEU A 39 -3.09 1.87 3.80
N ARG A 40 -2.69 0.98 4.72
CA ARG A 40 -2.14 -0.34 4.36
C ARG A 40 -3.20 -1.23 3.71
N ASP A 41 -4.43 -1.17 4.17
CA ASP A 41 -5.54 -1.93 3.58
C ASP A 41 -5.91 -1.37 2.21
N ALA A 42 -5.90 -0.04 2.02
CA ALA A 42 -6.05 0.58 0.72
C ALA A 42 -4.93 0.15 -0.25
N LEU A 43 -3.67 0.15 0.20
CA LEU A 43 -2.55 -0.32 -0.61
C LEU A 43 -2.72 -1.79 -1.03
N ARG A 44 -3.16 -2.67 -0.11
CA ARG A 44 -3.44 -4.09 -0.43
C ARG A 44 -4.51 -4.22 -1.50
N SER A 45 -5.66 -3.56 -1.33
CA SER A 45 -6.76 -3.63 -2.30
C SER A 45 -6.28 -3.20 -3.69
N ASN A 46 -5.53 -2.11 -3.77
CA ASN A 46 -5.03 -1.59 -5.04
C ASN A 46 -4.02 -2.53 -5.72
N LEU A 47 -3.15 -3.20 -4.96
CA LEU A 47 -2.26 -4.22 -5.49
C LEU A 47 -3.03 -5.46 -5.98
N GLU A 48 -4.09 -5.86 -5.27
CA GLU A 48 -4.93 -6.99 -5.67
C GLU A 48 -5.75 -6.69 -6.93
N ASP A 49 -6.21 -5.44 -7.07
CA ASP A 49 -6.95 -4.89 -8.20
C ASP A 49 -6.05 -4.54 -9.39
N ARG A 50 -4.72 -4.62 -9.22
CA ARG A 50 -3.70 -4.26 -10.23
C ARG A 50 -3.74 -2.80 -10.67
N THR A 51 -4.21 -1.90 -9.80
CA THR A 51 -4.09 -0.45 -10.00
C THR A 51 -2.70 0.03 -9.60
N ILE A 52 -2.05 -0.67 -8.68
CA ILE A 52 -0.64 -0.51 -8.29
C ILE A 52 0.10 -1.80 -8.64
N ASP A 53 1.28 -1.68 -9.24
CA ASP A 53 2.14 -2.83 -9.52
C ASP A 53 2.87 -3.30 -8.27
N THR A 54 3.03 -4.61 -8.09
CA THR A 54 3.70 -5.18 -6.91
C THR A 54 5.19 -4.86 -6.82
N CYS A 55 5.80 -4.31 -7.87
CA CYS A 55 7.21 -3.89 -7.88
C CYS A 55 7.50 -2.76 -6.88
N VAL A 56 6.48 -2.00 -6.45
CA VAL A 56 6.64 -0.95 -5.43
C VAL A 56 7.01 -1.49 -4.05
N LEU A 57 6.83 -2.80 -3.83
CA LEU A 57 7.15 -3.47 -2.57
C LEU A 57 8.62 -3.96 -2.51
N ASP A 58 9.36 -3.90 -3.63
CA ASP A 58 10.76 -4.32 -3.73
C ASP A 58 11.77 -3.16 -3.54
N THR A 59 11.26 -1.93 -3.35
CA THR A 59 12.02 -0.69 -3.07
C THR A 59 12.18 -0.43 -1.58
#